data_AF-A0AAD9T840-F1
#
_entry.id   AF-A0AAD9T840-F1
#
_cell.length_a   1.000
_cell.length_b   1.000
_cell.length_c   1.000
_cell.angle_alpha   90.00
_cell.angle_beta   90.00
_cell.angle_gamma   90.00
#
_symmetry.space_group_name_H-M   'P 1'
#
loop_
_entity.id
_entity.type
_entity.pdbx_description
1 polymer ?
#
loop_
_entity_poly.entity_id
_entity_poly.type
_entity_poly.pdbx_seq_one_letter_code
_entity_poly.pdbx_strand_id
1 'polypeptide(L)'
;MLKRYPDPGQQRWYVDQEDNRPEASMISISHLSGAQRASEYSWRAPSPPHIWVPQPREANEIDIPGFQGLGYTSDDHAILTCITANTPLLNRSQEWKYTARRSAQNILTYLQLGPSSASRDLETLKKDGVTLLLVIRNSASAAASLLSGDKSAEALGIKSAAVDVGGNGELIAALPRGIRIINDHLLSQYRKYTAIKNGAVPQPCGKILVFCESGNERSAAFVTGYMMHVFGMELVPAMQYVQSQRFCVAIDDGLKHMLHTYQDILVAQRSLDAPSATFQTLSKSKRRRDEVEDEEDVDMDQGDDEARFGGRTYFTPFQ
;
A
#
# COMPACT_ATOMS: atom_id res chain seq x y z
N MET A 1 2.20 -58.80 19.24
CA MET A 1 1.71 -57.82 18.24
C MET A 1 1.82 -56.41 18.83
N LEU A 2 2.92 -55.70 18.58
CA LEU A 2 3.01 -54.27 18.89
C LEU A 2 2.76 -53.48 17.60
N LYS A 3 1.71 -52.64 17.58
CA LYS A 3 1.45 -51.68 16.51
C LYS A 3 2.36 -50.47 16.72
N ARG A 4 3.30 -50.22 15.79
CA ARG A 4 4.04 -48.95 15.68
C ARG A 4 3.13 -47.92 15.01
N TYR A 5 3.01 -46.74 15.60
CA TYR A 5 2.41 -45.56 14.97
C TYR A 5 3.44 -44.90 14.03
N PRO A 6 3.04 -44.34 12.88
CA PRO A 6 3.93 -43.55 12.04
C PRO A 6 4.07 -42.12 12.59
N ASP A 7 5.29 -41.61 12.61
CA ASP A 7 5.63 -40.23 12.99
C ASP A 7 4.96 -39.20 12.04
N PRO A 8 4.38 -38.10 12.55
CA PRO A 8 3.76 -37.08 11.72
C PRO A 8 4.82 -36.10 11.19
N GLY A 9 5.07 -36.17 9.88
CA GLY A 9 5.31 -34.98 9.05
C GLY A 9 6.59 -34.19 9.28
N GLN A 10 7.75 -34.78 8.97
CA GLN A 10 8.79 -33.98 8.31
C GLN A 10 8.21 -33.47 6.99
N GLN A 11 7.89 -32.18 6.89
CA GLN A 11 7.78 -31.52 5.60
C GLN A 11 9.12 -31.71 4.88
N ARG A 12 9.16 -32.68 3.98
CA ARG A 12 10.22 -32.80 2.98
C ARG A 12 10.12 -31.57 2.10
N TRP A 13 10.83 -30.52 2.47
CA TRP A 13 11.29 -29.57 1.48
C TRP A 13 12.08 -30.39 0.46
N TYR A 14 11.71 -30.28 -0.83
CA TYR A 14 12.58 -30.71 -1.92
C TYR A 14 13.84 -29.85 -1.87
N VAL A 15 14.74 -30.21 -0.98
CA VAL A 15 16.11 -29.74 -0.92
C VAL A 15 16.90 -30.99 -0.60
N ASP A 16 17.18 -31.76 -1.64
CA ASP A 16 18.26 -32.71 -1.56
C ASP A 16 18.91 -32.87 -2.94
N GLN A 17 20.24 -32.91 -2.88
CA GLN A 17 21.17 -33.48 -3.84
C GLN A 17 21.72 -32.57 -4.93
N GLU A 18 23.05 -32.61 -5.01
CA GLU A 18 23.93 -32.07 -6.05
C GLU A 18 23.25 -32.08 -7.43
N ASP A 19 23.32 -30.95 -8.14
CA ASP A 19 22.64 -30.74 -9.42
C ASP A 19 23.27 -31.63 -10.51
N ASN A 20 22.80 -32.88 -10.60
CA ASN A 20 23.28 -33.91 -11.53
C ASN A 20 22.83 -33.71 -12.99
N ARG A 21 22.42 -32.50 -13.37
CA ARG A 21 21.98 -32.18 -14.73
C ARG A 21 23.15 -31.67 -15.58
N PRO A 22 23.24 -32.07 -16.86
CA PRO A 22 24.38 -31.78 -17.73
C PRO A 22 24.58 -30.28 -18.02
N GLU A 23 23.53 -29.47 -17.84
CA GLU A 23 23.57 -28.02 -18.07
C GLU A 23 24.25 -27.26 -16.94
N ALA A 24 24.29 -27.83 -15.72
CA ALA A 24 24.91 -27.20 -14.56
C ALA A 24 26.46 -27.13 -14.70
N SER A 25 27.06 -28.04 -15.49
CA SER A 25 28.49 -28.11 -15.78
C SER A 25 28.92 -27.45 -17.10
N MET A 26 27.98 -26.84 -17.86
CA MET A 26 28.32 -26.19 -19.13
C MET A 26 29.02 -24.84 -18.91
N ILE A 27 30.12 -24.63 -19.65
CA ILE A 27 30.81 -23.35 -19.75
C ILE A 27 29.93 -22.42 -20.59
N SER A 28 29.33 -21.41 -19.96
CA SER A 28 28.53 -20.41 -20.67
C SER A 28 29.43 -19.47 -21.47
N ILE A 29 28.90 -18.91 -22.57
CA ILE A 29 29.58 -17.88 -23.37
C ILE A 29 30.02 -16.68 -22.49
N SER A 30 29.22 -16.36 -21.47
CA SER A 30 29.55 -15.34 -20.46
C SER A 30 30.78 -15.67 -19.61
N HIS A 31 31.06 -16.94 -19.34
CA HIS A 31 32.28 -17.37 -18.65
C HIS A 31 33.52 -17.21 -19.54
N LEU A 32 33.39 -17.46 -20.85
CA LEU A 32 34.46 -17.26 -21.84
C LEU A 32 34.81 -15.79 -22.05
N SER A 33 33.86 -14.87 -21.84
CA SER A 33 34.09 -13.42 -21.92
C SER A 33 34.62 -12.80 -20.61
N GLY A 34 35.02 -13.62 -19.63
CA GLY A 34 35.57 -13.15 -18.36
C GLY A 34 34.54 -12.61 -17.36
N ALA A 35 33.23 -12.81 -17.61
CA ALA A 35 32.21 -12.42 -16.64
C ALA A 35 32.21 -13.39 -15.46
N GLN A 36 32.49 -12.87 -14.27
CA GLN A 36 32.40 -13.65 -13.03
C GLN A 36 30.94 -13.70 -12.57
N ARG A 37 30.50 -14.90 -12.14
CA ARG A 37 29.15 -15.11 -11.59
C ARG A 37 29.06 -14.45 -10.22
N ALA A 38 28.05 -13.62 -10.00
CA ALA A 38 27.81 -12.99 -8.69
C ALA A 38 27.23 -13.98 -7.66
N SER A 39 26.57 -15.05 -8.12
CA SER A 39 25.97 -16.09 -7.30
C SER A 39 25.88 -17.41 -8.06
N GLU A 40 25.61 -18.51 -7.34
CA GLU A 40 25.28 -19.80 -7.96
C GLU A 40 24.00 -19.70 -8.80
N TYR A 41 23.96 -20.49 -9.87
CA TYR A 41 22.80 -20.58 -10.73
C TYR A 41 21.68 -21.32 -10.00
N SER A 42 20.50 -20.70 -9.88
CA SER A 42 19.34 -21.34 -9.27
C SER A 42 18.23 -21.46 -10.31
N TRP A 43 17.64 -22.66 -10.39
CA TRP A 43 16.50 -22.94 -11.27
C TRP A 43 15.15 -22.42 -10.72
N ARG A 44 15.19 -21.68 -9.62
CA ARG A 44 13.99 -21.03 -9.07
C ARG A 44 13.78 -19.72 -9.80
N ALA A 45 12.53 -19.37 -10.05
CA ALA A 45 12.20 -18.01 -10.48
C ALA A 45 12.82 -17.02 -9.49
N PRO A 46 13.37 -15.88 -9.96
CA PRO A 46 13.93 -14.88 -9.07
C PRO A 46 12.85 -14.44 -8.06
N SER A 47 13.23 -14.34 -6.80
CA SER A 47 12.34 -13.79 -5.78
C SER A 47 11.97 -12.35 -6.14
N PRO A 48 10.74 -11.89 -5.83
CA PRO A 48 10.38 -10.49 -5.99
C PRO A 48 11.42 -9.57 -5.32
N PRO A 49 11.71 -8.41 -5.92
CA PRO A 49 12.75 -7.51 -5.39
C PRO A 49 12.36 -6.99 -4.01
N HIS A 50 13.26 -7.07 -3.04
CA HIS A 50 13.00 -6.56 -1.70
C HIS A 50 12.90 -5.03 -1.71
N ILE A 51 11.77 -4.47 -1.25
CA ILE A 51 11.61 -3.03 -1.06
C ILE A 51 12.29 -2.64 0.25
N TRP A 52 13.47 -2.06 0.13
CA TRP A 52 14.22 -1.54 1.28
C TRP A 52 13.63 -0.21 1.75
N VAL A 53 13.17 -0.18 3.00
CA VAL A 53 12.67 1.03 3.65
C VAL A 53 13.75 1.51 4.62
N PRO A 54 14.43 2.63 4.33
CA PRO A 54 15.42 3.19 5.24
C PRO A 54 14.78 3.48 6.59
N GLN A 55 15.58 3.36 7.66
CA GLN A 55 15.18 4.00 8.91
C GLN A 55 15.11 5.53 8.67
N PRO A 56 14.07 6.20 9.15
CA PRO A 56 14.00 7.65 9.04
C PRO A 56 15.20 8.26 9.76
N ARG A 57 15.97 9.12 9.07
CA ARG A 57 17.04 9.88 9.71
C ARG A 57 16.42 10.81 10.75
N GLU A 58 17.02 10.92 11.93
CA GLU A 58 16.54 11.76 13.04
C GLU A 58 16.29 13.23 12.64
N ALA A 59 16.93 13.70 11.56
CA ALA A 59 16.83 15.07 11.07
C ALA A 59 15.76 15.31 9.96
N ASN A 60 15.11 14.27 9.41
CA ASN A 60 14.09 14.49 8.39
C ASN A 60 12.72 14.68 9.07
N GLU A 61 12.19 15.90 9.04
CA GLU A 61 10.76 16.12 9.22
C GLU A 61 10.04 15.44 8.06
N ILE A 62 9.29 14.37 8.34
CA ILE A 62 8.39 13.80 7.35
C ILE A 62 7.22 14.77 7.27
N ASP A 63 7.25 15.63 6.27
CA ASP A 63 6.15 16.55 6.00
C ASP A 63 4.92 15.75 5.54
N ILE A 64 3.76 16.10 6.08
CA ILE A 64 2.48 15.51 5.70
C ILE A 64 1.77 16.55 4.86
N PRO A 65 1.62 16.34 3.54
CA PRO A 65 0.91 17.28 2.69
C PRO A 65 -0.55 17.46 3.14
N GLY A 66 -1.22 18.49 2.63
CA GLY A 66 -2.66 18.66 2.84
C GLY A 66 -3.50 17.51 2.27
N PHE A 67 -4.81 17.54 2.53
CA PHE A 67 -5.75 16.57 1.99
C PHE A 67 -5.77 16.61 0.45
N GLN A 68 -5.58 15.46 -0.19
CA GLN A 68 -5.57 15.23 -1.64
C GLN A 68 -6.52 14.08 -2.06
N GLY A 69 -7.48 13.73 -1.20
CA GLY A 69 -8.41 12.65 -1.49
C GLY A 69 -9.33 12.97 -2.67
N LEU A 70 -9.48 12.00 -3.59
CA LEU A 70 -10.30 12.13 -4.79
C LEU A 70 -11.75 11.66 -4.54
N GLY A 71 -12.68 12.12 -5.38
CA GLY A 71 -14.08 11.66 -5.36
C GLY A 71 -14.99 12.27 -4.29
N TYR A 72 -14.60 13.42 -3.72
CA TYR A 72 -15.41 14.18 -2.77
C TYR A 72 -16.02 15.43 -3.43
N THR A 73 -17.18 15.87 -2.92
CA THR A 73 -17.76 17.16 -3.32
C THR A 73 -16.85 18.31 -2.85
N SER A 74 -16.95 19.49 -3.47
CA SER A 74 -16.14 20.66 -3.07
C SER A 74 -16.31 21.01 -1.59
N ASP A 75 -17.53 20.90 -1.07
CA ASP A 75 -17.85 21.18 0.33
C ASP A 75 -17.23 20.12 1.26
N ASP A 76 -17.37 18.84 0.91
CA ASP A 76 -16.78 17.74 1.68
C ASP A 76 -15.25 17.80 1.67
N HIS A 77 -14.65 18.18 0.54
CA HIS A 77 -13.22 18.37 0.42
C HIS A 77 -12.72 19.49 1.33
N ALA A 78 -13.43 20.62 1.39
CA ALA A 78 -13.07 21.73 2.29
C ALA A 78 -13.17 21.33 3.77
N ILE A 79 -14.23 20.59 4.14
CA ILE A 79 -14.40 20.09 5.50
C ILE A 79 -13.28 19.10 5.86
N LEU A 80 -13.00 18.13 5.01
CA LEU A 80 -11.94 17.15 5.25
C LEU A 80 -10.58 17.83 5.34
N THR A 81 -10.29 18.78 4.45
CA THR A 81 -9.06 19.59 4.52
C THR A 81 -8.93 20.29 5.87
N CYS A 82 -10.02 20.88 6.39
CA CYS A 82 -10.02 21.52 7.71
C CYS A 82 -9.76 20.54 8.85
N ILE A 83 -10.39 19.36 8.82
CA ILE A 83 -10.20 18.31 9.84
C ILE A 83 -8.76 17.79 9.82
N THR A 84 -8.18 17.62 8.63
CA THR A 84 -6.84 17.08 8.46
C THR A 84 -5.71 18.12 8.55
N ALA A 85 -6.01 19.42 8.52
CA ALA A 85 -5.01 20.49 8.54
C ALA A 85 -4.15 20.51 9.82
N ASN A 86 -4.70 20.05 10.96
CA ASN A 86 -3.99 20.04 12.24
C ASN A 86 -3.21 18.74 12.48
N THR A 87 -2.34 18.36 11.56
CA THR A 87 -1.53 17.13 11.71
C THR A 87 -0.05 17.48 11.66
N PRO A 88 0.65 17.47 12.81
CA PRO A 88 1.33 16.24 13.19
C PRO A 88 1.30 15.91 14.69
N LEU A 89 1.28 14.62 15.01
CA LEU A 89 1.75 14.14 16.32
C LEU A 89 3.14 13.56 16.12
N LEU A 90 4.18 14.38 15.99
CA LEU A 90 5.56 13.86 15.93
C LEU A 90 6.07 13.64 17.36
N ASN A 91 5.60 12.59 18.04
CA ASN A 91 6.05 12.26 19.40
C ASN A 91 7.44 11.59 19.36
N ARG A 92 8.48 12.39 19.06
CA ARG A 92 9.89 11.94 19.04
C ARG A 92 10.43 11.54 20.41
N SER A 93 9.81 12.02 21.49
CA SER A 93 10.36 11.94 22.85
C SER A 93 9.83 10.78 23.69
N GLN A 94 8.98 9.91 23.14
CA GLN A 94 8.44 8.80 23.92
C GLN A 94 9.38 7.60 23.86
N GLU A 95 10.09 7.36 24.96
CA GLU A 95 10.88 6.14 25.15
C GLU A 95 10.01 4.90 24.89
N TRP A 96 10.31 4.20 23.80
CA TRP A 96 9.53 3.04 23.40
C TRP A 96 9.76 1.89 24.39
N LYS A 97 8.68 1.41 25.01
CA LYS A 97 8.69 0.22 25.88
C LYS A 97 8.03 -0.94 25.16
N TYR A 98 8.54 -2.16 25.35
CA TYR A 98 7.95 -3.36 24.72
C TYR A 98 6.45 -3.53 25.01
N THR A 99 5.98 -3.07 26.18
CA THR A 99 4.56 -3.11 26.57
C THR A 99 3.68 -2.19 25.72
N ALA A 100 4.22 -1.14 25.11
CA ALA A 100 3.48 -0.21 24.25
C ALA A 100 2.87 -0.90 23.01
N ARG A 101 3.39 -2.06 22.59
CA ARG A 101 2.79 -2.86 21.51
C ARG A 101 1.34 -3.28 21.78
N ARG A 102 0.93 -3.33 23.06
CA ARG A 102 -0.41 -3.78 23.51
C ARG A 102 -1.44 -2.65 23.56
N SER A 103 -0.99 -1.40 23.51
CA SER A 103 -1.87 -0.22 23.43
C SER A 103 -1.98 0.28 21.99
N ALA A 104 -2.99 1.11 21.74
CA ALA A 104 -3.10 1.87 20.51
C ALA A 104 -2.19 3.11 20.56
N GLN A 105 -1.62 3.50 19.43
CA GLN A 105 -0.87 4.75 19.27
C GLN A 105 -1.59 5.67 18.29
N ASN A 106 -1.49 6.97 18.54
CA ASN A 106 -2.00 7.96 17.60
C ASN A 106 -1.03 8.04 16.41
N ILE A 107 -1.54 7.82 15.21
CA ILE A 107 -0.82 8.06 13.96
C ILE A 107 -1.08 9.49 13.49
N LEU A 108 -2.34 9.92 13.59
CA LEU A 108 -2.77 11.30 13.36
C LEU A 108 -3.57 11.76 14.60
N THR A 109 -3.88 13.05 14.68
CA THR A 109 -4.68 13.60 15.79
C THR A 109 -6.04 12.91 15.95
N TYR A 110 -6.63 12.47 14.85
CA TYR A 110 -7.93 11.79 14.79
C TYR A 110 -7.84 10.28 14.47
N LEU A 111 -6.64 9.73 14.23
CA LEU A 111 -6.46 8.34 13.78
C LEU A 111 -5.49 7.57 14.66
N GLN A 112 -5.96 6.48 15.26
CA GLN A 112 -5.18 5.55 16.07
C GLN A 112 -4.98 4.21 15.35
N LEU A 113 -3.83 3.60 15.60
CA LEU A 113 -3.49 2.25 15.16
C LEU A 113 -3.17 1.38 16.38
N GLY A 114 -3.77 0.21 16.46
CA GLY A 114 -3.53 -0.68 17.60
C GLY A 114 -3.88 -2.15 17.37
N PRO A 115 -3.56 -2.99 18.37
CA PRO A 115 -3.98 -4.38 18.41
C PRO A 115 -5.45 -4.52 18.82
N SER A 116 -5.98 -5.71 18.65
CA SER A 116 -7.31 -6.11 19.10
C SER A 116 -7.58 -5.97 20.60
N SER A 117 -6.53 -6.03 21.43
CA SER A 117 -6.68 -5.78 22.86
C SER A 117 -7.09 -4.34 23.15
N ALA A 118 -6.60 -3.38 22.37
CA ALA A 118 -6.92 -1.96 22.55
C ALA A 118 -8.38 -1.65 22.17
N SER A 119 -8.99 -2.41 21.25
CA SER A 119 -10.40 -2.22 20.90
C SER A 119 -11.36 -2.74 21.98
N ARG A 120 -10.88 -3.50 22.96
CA ARG A 120 -11.70 -4.08 24.05
C ARG A 120 -11.61 -3.29 25.35
N ASP A 121 -10.64 -2.41 25.47
CA ASP A 121 -10.43 -1.59 26.65
C ASP A 121 -11.34 -0.35 26.60
N LEU A 122 -12.49 -0.45 27.26
CA LEU A 122 -13.52 0.59 27.24
C LEU A 122 -13.06 1.89 27.92
N GLU A 123 -12.19 1.78 28.93
CA GLU A 123 -11.71 2.94 29.68
C GLU A 123 -10.79 3.80 28.81
N THR A 124 -9.84 3.18 28.12
CA THR A 124 -8.94 3.91 27.21
C THR A 124 -9.68 4.45 26.00
N LEU A 125 -10.60 3.68 25.40
CA LEU A 125 -11.43 4.16 24.29
C LEU A 125 -12.26 5.39 24.66
N LYS A 126 -12.86 5.40 25.86
CA LYS A 126 -13.63 6.54 26.36
C LYS A 126 -12.74 7.73 26.68
N LYS A 127 -11.58 7.50 27.32
CA LYS A 127 -10.60 8.54 27.66
C LYS A 127 -10.06 9.23 26.40
N ASP A 128 -9.76 8.44 25.37
CA ASP A 128 -9.22 8.94 24.11
C ASP A 128 -10.29 9.58 23.22
N GLY A 129 -11.57 9.41 23.55
CA GLY A 129 -12.69 9.95 22.78
C GLY A 129 -12.89 9.25 21.44
N VAL A 130 -12.65 7.94 21.36
CA VAL A 130 -12.83 7.17 20.14
C VAL A 130 -14.31 7.11 19.78
N THR A 131 -14.62 7.37 18.51
CA THR A 131 -15.98 7.48 17.95
C THR A 131 -16.27 6.45 16.86
N LEU A 132 -15.22 5.84 16.28
CA LEU A 132 -15.31 4.76 15.30
C LEU A 132 -14.26 3.69 15.59
N LEU A 133 -14.71 2.44 15.63
CA LEU A 133 -13.86 1.25 15.61
C LEU A 133 -13.87 0.66 14.21
N LEU A 134 -12.70 0.63 13.55
CA LEU A 134 -12.53 0.01 12.24
C LEU A 134 -11.64 -1.22 12.34
N VAL A 135 -12.21 -2.40 12.12
CA VAL A 135 -11.45 -3.64 12.10
C VAL A 135 -11.07 -4.04 10.68
N ILE A 136 -9.79 -4.40 10.49
CA ILE A 136 -9.28 -5.07 9.29
C ILE A 136 -9.01 -6.53 9.65
N ARG A 137 -9.79 -7.48 9.12
CA ARG A 137 -9.71 -8.90 9.51
C ARG A 137 -9.71 -9.85 8.33
N ASN A 138 -9.25 -11.08 8.56
CA ASN A 138 -9.33 -12.13 7.54
C ASN A 138 -10.80 -12.49 7.33
N SER A 139 -11.24 -12.76 6.10
CA SER A 139 -12.54 -13.39 5.80
C SER A 139 -12.77 -14.67 6.62
N ALA A 140 -11.72 -15.46 6.89
CA ALA A 140 -11.80 -16.62 7.79
C ALA A 140 -12.10 -16.23 9.25
N SER A 141 -11.46 -15.17 9.76
CA SER A 141 -11.73 -14.63 11.10
C SER A 141 -13.10 -13.97 11.18
N ALA A 142 -13.56 -13.35 10.09
CA ALA A 142 -14.88 -12.75 9.95
C ALA A 142 -15.98 -13.82 10.02
N ALA A 143 -15.81 -14.93 9.30
CA ALA A 143 -16.74 -16.06 9.30
C ALA A 143 -16.90 -16.67 10.70
N ALA A 144 -15.84 -16.66 11.51
CA ALA A 144 -15.89 -17.13 12.90
C ALA A 144 -16.38 -16.07 13.91
N SER A 145 -16.78 -14.88 13.46
CA SER A 145 -17.07 -13.71 14.31
C SER A 145 -15.95 -13.39 15.32
N LEU A 146 -14.72 -13.82 15.01
CA LEU A 146 -13.54 -13.50 15.78
C LEU A 146 -13.11 -12.08 15.42
N LEU A 147 -12.48 -11.40 16.38
CA LEU A 147 -11.96 -10.05 16.16
C LEU A 147 -13.06 -9.04 15.79
N SER A 148 -14.11 -8.95 16.60
CA SER A 148 -15.15 -7.91 16.46
C SER A 148 -14.98 -6.84 17.55
N GLY A 149 -15.18 -5.57 17.14
CA GLY A 149 -15.31 -4.42 18.04
C GLY A 149 -16.75 -4.10 18.43
N ASP A 150 -17.74 -4.85 17.93
CA ASP A 150 -19.16 -4.48 18.01
C ASP A 150 -19.67 -4.42 19.45
N LYS A 151 -19.27 -5.37 20.30
CA LYS A 151 -19.65 -5.37 21.73
C LYS A 151 -19.10 -4.14 22.46
N SER A 152 -17.85 -3.78 22.18
CA SER A 152 -17.21 -2.60 22.77
C SER A 152 -17.82 -1.31 22.21
N ALA A 153 -18.20 -1.32 20.93
CA ALA A 153 -18.85 -0.20 20.28
C ALA A 153 -20.26 0.05 20.85
N GLU A 154 -21.04 -1.01 21.02
CA GLU A 154 -22.39 -0.97 21.61
C GLU A 154 -22.34 -0.47 23.06
N ALA A 155 -21.39 -0.97 23.86
CA ALA A 155 -21.21 -0.54 25.24
C ALA A 155 -20.87 0.96 25.40
N LEU A 156 -20.19 1.55 24.40
CA LEU A 156 -19.80 2.95 24.40
C LEU A 156 -20.73 3.85 23.56
N GLY A 157 -21.69 3.26 22.83
CA GLY A 157 -22.54 3.98 21.88
C GLY A 157 -21.77 4.57 20.68
N ILE A 158 -20.67 3.95 20.28
CA ILE A 158 -19.81 4.39 19.17
C ILE A 158 -20.04 3.54 17.92
N LYS A 159 -19.61 4.03 16.76
CA LYS A 159 -19.80 3.30 15.49
C LYS A 159 -18.76 2.19 15.38
N SER A 160 -19.16 1.03 14.87
CA SER A 160 -18.23 -0.02 14.44
C SER A 160 -18.35 -0.24 12.92
N ALA A 161 -17.23 -0.61 12.30
CA ALA A 161 -17.17 -1.01 10.91
C ALA A 161 -16.10 -2.10 10.71
N ALA A 162 -16.31 -2.96 9.72
CA ALA A 162 -15.38 -4.03 9.39
C ALA A 162 -15.01 -3.99 7.90
N VAL A 163 -13.74 -4.29 7.63
CA VAL A 163 -13.20 -4.54 6.30
C VAL A 163 -12.62 -5.95 6.31
N ASP A 164 -13.35 -6.84 5.65
CA ASP A 164 -13.04 -8.27 5.57
C ASP A 164 -12.22 -8.52 4.31
N VAL A 165 -11.03 -9.13 4.46
CA VAL A 165 -10.09 -9.37 3.37
C VAL A 165 -9.52 -10.79 3.46
N GLY A 166 -9.57 -11.55 2.37
CA GLY A 166 -9.00 -12.90 2.26
C GLY A 166 -7.48 -12.91 2.14
N GLY A 167 -6.90 -11.84 1.59
CA GLY A 167 -5.45 -11.68 1.40
C GLY A 167 -5.05 -10.31 0.85
N ASN A 168 -3.79 -10.16 0.44
CA ASN A 168 -3.23 -8.87 0.02
C ASN A 168 -3.96 -8.28 -1.20
N GLY A 169 -4.37 -9.12 -2.16
CA GLY A 169 -5.13 -8.69 -3.34
C GLY A 169 -6.54 -8.17 -3.02
N GLU A 170 -7.20 -8.70 -2.00
CA GLU A 170 -8.49 -8.15 -1.57
C GLU A 170 -8.31 -6.89 -0.73
N LEU A 171 -7.20 -6.78 0.01
CA LEU A 171 -6.88 -5.59 0.80
C LEU A 171 -6.67 -4.35 -0.09
N ILE A 172 -5.97 -4.48 -1.22
CA ILE A 172 -5.81 -3.35 -2.16
C ILE A 172 -7.15 -2.87 -2.73
N ALA A 173 -8.06 -3.79 -3.07
CA ALA A 173 -9.39 -3.44 -3.55
C ALA A 173 -10.27 -2.84 -2.44
N ALA A 174 -10.05 -3.23 -1.19
CA ALA A 174 -10.81 -2.75 -0.04
C ALA A 174 -10.33 -1.40 0.50
N LEU A 175 -9.11 -0.95 0.18
CA LEU A 175 -8.54 0.33 0.63
C LEU A 175 -9.48 1.52 0.36
N PRO A 176 -9.92 1.79 -0.89
CA PRO A 176 -10.82 2.93 -1.16
C PRO A 176 -12.12 2.87 -0.36
N ARG A 177 -12.71 1.67 -0.22
CA ARG A 177 -13.93 1.47 0.56
C ARG A 177 -13.71 1.78 2.04
N GLY A 178 -12.64 1.27 2.63
CA GLY A 178 -12.32 1.50 4.04
C GLY A 178 -11.98 2.96 4.32
N ILE A 179 -11.24 3.62 3.43
CA ILE A 179 -10.90 5.05 3.53
C ILE A 179 -12.17 5.90 3.49
N ARG A 180 -13.11 5.56 2.59
CA ARG A 180 -14.41 6.25 2.53
C ARG A 180 -15.19 6.10 3.83
N ILE A 181 -15.20 4.93 4.47
CA ILE A 181 -15.84 4.74 5.78
C ILE A 181 -15.26 5.71 6.84
N ILE A 182 -13.94 5.90 6.84
CA ILE A 182 -13.27 6.84 7.75
C ILE A 182 -13.70 8.27 7.45
N ASN A 183 -13.59 8.70 6.20
CA ASN A 183 -13.87 10.08 5.80
C ASN A 183 -15.36 10.44 5.95
N ASP A 184 -16.28 9.55 5.58
CA ASP A 184 -17.72 9.71 5.80
C ASP A 184 -18.03 9.85 7.30
N HIS A 185 -17.34 9.09 8.16
CA HIS A 185 -17.51 9.21 9.60
C HIS A 185 -17.03 10.58 10.09
N LEU A 186 -15.84 11.04 9.67
CA LEU A 186 -15.33 12.37 10.02
C LEU A 186 -16.28 13.49 9.58
N LEU A 187 -16.78 13.44 8.34
CA LEU A 187 -17.78 14.37 7.81
C LEU A 187 -19.06 14.34 8.65
N SER A 188 -19.56 13.15 9.01
CA SER A 188 -20.77 13.02 9.82
C SER A 188 -20.61 13.64 11.22
N GLN A 189 -19.44 13.48 11.84
CA GLN A 189 -19.17 14.05 13.15
C GLN A 189 -19.02 15.57 13.06
N TYR A 190 -18.28 16.07 12.06
CA TYR A 190 -18.13 17.50 11.83
C TYR A 190 -19.48 18.20 11.66
N ARG A 191 -20.37 17.65 10.82
CA ARG A 191 -21.72 18.19 10.59
C ARG A 191 -22.56 18.17 11.87
N LYS A 192 -22.49 17.10 12.67
CA LYS A 192 -23.17 17.01 13.98
C LYS A 192 -22.69 18.11 14.94
N TYR A 193 -21.39 18.29 15.09
CA TYR A 193 -20.84 19.32 15.99
C TYR A 193 -21.15 20.73 15.50
N THR A 194 -21.10 20.97 14.19
CA THR A 194 -21.46 22.26 13.58
C THR A 194 -22.91 22.64 13.91
N ALA A 195 -23.83 21.68 13.84
CA ALA A 195 -25.24 21.88 14.16
C ALA A 195 -25.48 22.16 15.66
N ILE A 196 -24.68 21.56 16.55
CA ILE A 196 -24.87 21.67 18.01
C ILE A 196 -24.20 22.94 18.57
N LYS A 197 -23.05 23.36 18.04
CA LYS A 197 -22.19 24.41 18.64
C LYS A 197 -22.08 25.70 17.81
N ASN A 198 -23.12 26.10 17.07
CA ASN A 198 -23.15 27.35 16.29
C ASN A 198 -21.86 27.60 15.49
N GLY A 199 -21.31 26.57 14.85
CA GLY A 199 -20.09 26.66 14.01
C GLY A 199 -18.75 26.42 14.71
N ALA A 200 -18.68 26.33 16.04
CA ALA A 200 -17.43 26.01 16.74
C ALA A 200 -17.22 24.49 16.87
N VAL A 201 -16.52 23.89 15.90
CA VAL A 201 -16.23 22.44 15.87
C VAL A 201 -14.95 22.14 16.67
N PRO A 202 -15.01 21.27 17.70
CA PRO A 202 -13.81 20.84 18.42
C PRO A 202 -12.89 20.03 17.50
N GLN A 203 -11.57 20.21 17.63
CA GLN A 203 -10.58 19.39 16.93
C GLN A 203 -9.84 18.50 17.94
N PRO A 204 -9.73 17.17 17.72
CA PRO A 204 -10.33 16.42 16.62
C PRO A 204 -11.86 16.31 16.76
N CYS A 205 -12.60 16.47 15.65
CA CYS A 205 -14.06 16.40 15.64
C CYS A 205 -14.61 14.97 15.68
N GLY A 206 -13.72 13.98 15.66
CA GLY A 206 -13.99 12.57 15.76
C GLY A 206 -12.66 11.83 15.81
N LYS A 207 -12.62 10.69 16.48
CA LYS A 207 -11.42 9.87 16.57
C LYS A 207 -11.71 8.43 16.17
N ILE A 208 -10.84 7.85 15.36
CA ILE A 208 -10.97 6.49 14.82
C ILE A 208 -9.85 5.61 15.37
N LEU A 209 -10.19 4.39 15.79
CA LEU A 209 -9.21 3.34 16.05
C LEU A 209 -9.28 2.30 14.93
N VAL A 210 -8.19 2.16 14.19
CA VAL A 210 -7.99 1.09 13.21
C VAL A 210 -7.19 -0.02 13.87
N PHE A 211 -7.70 -1.25 13.81
CA PHE A 211 -7.03 -2.39 14.42
C PHE A 211 -7.16 -3.67 13.60
N CYS A 212 -6.21 -4.57 13.82
CA CYS A 212 -6.30 -5.96 13.43
C CYS A 212 -5.94 -6.84 14.66
N GLU A 213 -5.59 -8.09 14.46
CA GLU A 213 -5.23 -9.00 15.54
C GLU A 213 -4.05 -8.48 16.38
N SER A 214 -2.90 -8.25 15.73
CA SER A 214 -1.65 -7.77 16.33
C SER A 214 -1.45 -6.26 16.25
N GLY A 215 -2.15 -5.58 15.32
CA GLY A 215 -1.96 -4.17 15.04
C GLY A 215 -0.66 -3.82 14.29
N ASN A 216 0.06 -4.82 13.75
CA ASN A 216 1.40 -4.61 13.17
C ASN A 216 1.47 -4.79 11.65
N GLU A 217 0.58 -5.61 11.08
CA GLU A 217 0.61 -6.00 9.66
C GLU A 217 -0.54 -5.32 8.89
N ARG A 218 -1.67 -6.01 8.69
CA ARG A 218 -2.79 -5.56 7.84
C ARG A 218 -3.37 -4.20 8.20
N SER A 219 -3.59 -3.92 9.48
CA SER A 219 -4.08 -2.59 9.90
C SER A 219 -3.04 -1.50 9.68
N ALA A 220 -1.75 -1.82 9.83
CA ALA A 220 -0.67 -0.87 9.57
C ALA A 220 -0.50 -0.61 8.07
N ALA A 221 -0.59 -1.66 7.24
CA ALA A 221 -0.62 -1.54 5.79
C ALA A 221 -1.83 -0.72 5.32
N PHE A 222 -3.02 -0.96 5.90
CA PHE A 222 -4.21 -0.16 5.63
C PHE A 222 -4.01 1.32 5.97
N VAL A 223 -3.47 1.63 7.16
CA VAL A 223 -3.18 3.01 7.58
C VAL A 223 -2.10 3.64 6.69
N THR A 224 -1.09 2.89 6.26
CA THR A 224 -0.09 3.38 5.30
C THR A 224 -0.75 3.74 3.97
N GLY A 225 -1.63 2.87 3.46
CA GLY A 225 -2.42 3.15 2.27
C GLY A 225 -3.36 4.36 2.44
N TYR A 226 -3.91 4.56 3.64
CA TYR A 226 -4.65 5.78 3.98
C TYR A 226 -3.77 7.03 3.84
N MET A 227 -2.54 7.01 4.37
CA MET A 227 -1.60 8.13 4.24
C MET A 227 -1.31 8.46 2.76
N MET A 228 -1.10 7.42 1.94
CA MET A 228 -0.82 7.57 0.51
C MET A 228 -2.03 8.11 -0.27
N HIS A 229 -3.23 7.62 0.04
CA HIS A 229 -4.46 8.01 -0.64
C HIS A 229 -4.91 9.42 -0.25
N VAL A 230 -4.88 9.72 1.05
CA VAL A 230 -5.46 10.96 1.61
C VAL A 230 -4.48 12.12 1.56
N PHE A 231 -3.19 11.90 1.79
CA PHE A 231 -2.18 12.97 1.81
C PHE A 231 -1.24 12.94 0.61
N GLY A 232 -1.40 11.98 -0.29
CA GLY A 232 -0.54 11.88 -1.46
C GLY A 232 0.90 11.47 -1.20
N MET A 233 1.20 10.94 -0.01
CA MET A 233 2.53 10.47 0.33
C MET A 233 2.95 9.27 -0.53
N GLU A 234 4.23 9.21 -0.86
CA GLU A 234 4.82 8.00 -1.43
C GLU A 234 4.98 6.89 -0.38
N LEU A 235 5.12 5.65 -0.84
CA LEU A 235 5.19 4.46 0.01
C LEU A 235 6.24 4.58 1.13
N VAL A 236 7.48 4.94 0.78
CA VAL A 236 8.60 4.95 1.74
C VAL A 236 8.38 6.00 2.84
N PRO A 237 8.12 7.30 2.54
CA PRO A 237 7.79 8.29 3.55
C PRO A 237 6.56 7.92 4.40
N ALA A 238 5.50 7.38 3.78
CA ALA A 238 4.30 6.96 4.50
C ALA A 238 4.60 5.84 5.51
N MET A 239 5.38 4.83 5.11
CA MET A 239 5.81 3.74 6.00
C MET A 239 6.69 4.26 7.14
N GLN A 240 7.64 5.15 6.84
CA GLN A 240 8.51 5.75 7.84
C GLN A 240 7.71 6.55 8.88
N TYR A 241 6.70 7.30 8.44
CA TYR A 241 5.82 8.05 9.33
C TYR A 241 5.01 7.13 10.25
N VAL A 242 4.37 6.10 9.71
CA VAL A 242 3.60 5.15 10.52
C VAL A 242 4.50 4.42 11.53
N GLN A 243 5.71 4.02 11.11
CA GLN A 243 6.70 3.39 11.98
C GLN A 243 7.24 4.34 13.06
N SER A 244 7.39 5.64 12.79
CA SER A 244 7.83 6.60 13.81
C SER A 244 6.80 6.79 14.92
N GLN A 245 5.51 6.56 14.63
CA GLN A 245 4.44 6.64 15.63
C GLN A 245 4.21 5.31 16.37
N ARG A 246 4.30 4.19 15.64
CA ARG A 246 4.20 2.84 16.20
C ARG A 246 5.40 2.02 15.74
N PHE A 247 6.46 2.04 16.57
CA PHE A 247 7.74 1.40 16.28
C PHE A 247 7.64 -0.11 16.01
N CYS A 248 6.65 -0.81 16.57
CA CYS A 248 6.47 -2.25 16.37
C CYS A 248 5.69 -2.64 15.10
N VAL A 249 5.41 -1.68 14.21
CA VAL A 249 4.83 -1.99 12.88
C VAL A 249 5.84 -2.79 12.07
N ALA A 250 5.38 -3.91 11.51
CA ALA A 250 6.18 -4.81 10.70
C ALA A 250 5.37 -5.19 9.47
N ILE A 251 5.66 -4.53 8.34
CA ILE A 251 5.00 -4.78 7.06
C ILE A 251 5.90 -5.72 6.26
N ASP A 252 5.39 -6.90 5.92
CA ASP A 252 6.09 -7.87 5.08
C ASP A 252 6.27 -7.37 3.64
N ASP A 253 7.15 -8.01 2.87
CA ASP A 253 7.38 -7.61 1.49
C ASP A 253 6.14 -7.76 0.61
N GLY A 254 5.28 -8.75 0.86
CA GLY A 254 4.05 -8.93 0.09
C GLY A 254 3.10 -7.73 0.21
N LEU A 255 2.99 -7.15 1.41
CA LEU A 255 2.22 -5.96 1.69
C LEU A 255 2.92 -4.70 1.15
N LYS A 256 4.25 -4.62 1.19
CA LYS A 256 4.99 -3.51 0.55
C LYS A 256 4.75 -3.48 -0.96
N HIS A 257 4.84 -4.63 -1.63
CA HIS A 257 4.55 -4.73 -3.06
C HIS A 257 3.09 -4.36 -3.36
N MET A 258 2.15 -4.83 -2.54
CA MET A 258 0.75 -4.45 -2.66
C MET A 258 0.55 -2.92 -2.55
N LEU A 259 1.19 -2.28 -1.57
CA LEU A 259 1.13 -0.83 -1.41
C LEU A 259 1.82 -0.09 -2.56
N HIS A 260 2.92 -0.62 -3.11
CA HIS A 260 3.55 -0.07 -4.31
C HIS A 260 2.58 -0.10 -5.50
N THR A 261 1.95 -1.24 -5.76
CA THR A 261 0.90 -1.34 -6.80
C THR A 261 -0.22 -0.34 -6.54
N TYR A 262 -0.59 -0.14 -5.28
CA TYR A 262 -1.59 0.85 -4.92
C TYR A 262 -1.13 2.29 -5.22
N GLN A 263 0.13 2.61 -4.97
CA GLN A 263 0.73 3.90 -5.37
C GLN A 263 0.58 4.13 -6.86
N ASP A 264 0.88 3.13 -7.69
CA ASP A 264 0.75 3.22 -9.15
C ASP A 264 -0.69 3.51 -9.56
N ILE A 265 -1.67 2.86 -8.90
CA ILE A 265 -3.10 3.14 -9.10
C ILE A 265 -3.43 4.59 -8.73
N LEU A 266 -2.95 5.10 -7.60
CA LEU A 266 -3.20 6.49 -7.17
C LEU A 266 -2.61 7.52 -8.13
N VAL A 267 -1.37 7.27 -8.62
CA VAL A 267 -0.72 8.14 -9.61
C VAL A 267 -1.53 8.16 -10.90
N ALA A 268 -2.01 7.00 -11.36
CA ALA A 268 -2.86 6.91 -12.55
C ALA A 268 -4.23 7.60 -12.35
N GLN A 269 -4.81 7.55 -11.15
CA GLN A 269 -6.05 8.27 -10.87
C GLN A 269 -5.86 9.78 -10.90
N ARG A 270 -4.78 10.28 -10.29
CA ARG A 270 -4.46 11.72 -10.27
C ARG A 270 -4.15 12.29 -11.65
N SER A 271 -3.57 11.49 -12.55
CA SER A 271 -3.28 11.96 -13.91
C SER A 271 -4.54 12.15 -14.76
N LEU A 272 -5.67 11.49 -14.41
CA LEU A 272 -6.97 11.69 -15.05
C LEU A 272 -7.69 12.95 -14.55
N ASP A 273 -7.52 13.27 -13.26
CA ASP A 273 -8.16 14.43 -12.62
C ASP A 273 -7.41 15.74 -12.84
N ALA A 274 -6.14 15.69 -13.24
CA ALA A 274 -5.42 16.87 -13.68
C ALA A 274 -6.15 17.47 -14.90
N PRO A 275 -6.55 18.77 -14.87
CA PRO A 275 -7.20 19.39 -16.00
C PRO A 275 -6.24 19.28 -17.18
N SER A 276 -6.64 18.51 -18.20
CA SER A 276 -5.88 18.16 -19.39
C SER A 276 -4.88 19.27 -19.74
N ALA A 277 -3.66 19.13 -19.24
CA ALA A 277 -2.52 19.83 -19.81
C ALA A 277 -2.43 19.18 -21.16
N THR A 278 -3.06 19.85 -22.14
CA THR A 278 -3.15 19.55 -23.56
C THR A 278 -2.22 18.38 -23.87
N PHE A 279 -2.78 17.20 -24.16
CA PHE A 279 -2.04 16.21 -24.91
C PHE A 279 -1.68 16.90 -26.24
N GLN A 280 -0.59 17.67 -26.24
CA GLN A 280 0.24 17.84 -27.40
C GLN A 280 0.60 16.40 -27.72
N THR A 281 -0.08 15.88 -28.71
CA THR A 281 0.41 14.82 -29.57
C THR A 281 1.78 15.28 -30.07
N LEU A 282 2.80 15.11 -29.22
CA LEU A 282 4.14 14.84 -29.67
C LEU A 282 4.04 13.49 -30.35
N SER A 283 3.52 13.52 -31.58
CA SER A 283 4.01 12.68 -32.65
C SER A 283 5.52 12.76 -32.49
N LYS A 284 6.10 11.69 -31.93
CA LYS A 284 7.54 11.50 -31.95
C LYS A 284 7.88 11.48 -33.42
N SER A 285 8.24 12.65 -33.97
CA SER A 285 9.08 12.69 -35.14
C SER A 285 10.25 11.79 -34.78
N LYS A 286 10.36 10.68 -35.51
CA LYS A 286 11.60 9.90 -35.59
C LYS A 286 12.76 10.89 -35.55
N ARG A 287 13.76 10.62 -34.70
CA ARG A 287 15.02 11.34 -34.64
C ARG A 287 15.49 11.65 -36.07
N ARG A 288 15.27 12.88 -36.54
CA ARG A 288 15.88 13.38 -37.75
C ARG A 288 17.31 13.70 -37.34
N ARG A 289 18.23 12.87 -37.82
CA ARG A 289 19.67 13.09 -37.80
C ARG A 289 19.91 14.42 -38.52
N ASP A 290 20.66 15.32 -37.90
CA ASP A 290 21.06 16.58 -38.52
C ASP A 290 21.71 16.28 -39.89
N GLU A 291 21.14 16.90 -40.92
CA GLU A 291 21.65 16.87 -42.29
C GLU A 291 22.94 17.68 -42.33
N VAL A 292 24.06 16.97 -42.55
CA VAL A 292 25.24 17.55 -43.17
C VAL A 292 24.97 17.46 -44.67
N GLU A 293 24.92 18.61 -45.33
CA GLU A 293 24.85 18.72 -46.79
C GLU A 293 26.04 18.00 -47.41
N ASP A 294 25.79 16.90 -48.12
CA ASP A 294 26.68 16.38 -49.15
C ASP A 294 25.80 15.92 -50.32
N GLU A 295 25.93 16.61 -51.45
CA GLU A 295 25.26 16.36 -52.72
C GLU A 295 25.82 15.11 -53.40
N GLU A 296 25.15 13.96 -53.33
CA GLU A 296 25.27 12.89 -54.33
C GLU A 296 23.92 12.19 -54.54
N ASP A 297 23.34 12.36 -55.74
CA ASP A 297 22.13 11.67 -56.20
C ASP A 297 22.35 10.15 -56.25
N VAL A 298 21.75 9.41 -55.31
CA VAL A 298 21.69 7.95 -55.33
C VAL A 298 20.24 7.52 -55.58
N ASP A 299 19.99 7.03 -56.78
CA ASP A 299 18.70 6.51 -57.26
C ASP A 299 18.36 5.22 -56.48
N MET A 300 17.49 5.32 -55.48
CA MET A 300 17.05 4.20 -54.65
C MET A 300 15.85 3.50 -55.29
N ASP A 301 16.13 2.39 -55.97
CA ASP A 301 15.16 1.44 -56.51
C ASP A 301 14.20 0.93 -55.41
N GLN A 302 12.91 1.25 -55.54
CA GLN A 302 11.83 0.92 -54.60
C GLN A 302 11.31 -0.53 -54.74
N GLY A 303 11.96 -1.37 -55.54
CA GLY A 303 11.46 -2.72 -55.88
C GLY A 303 11.59 -3.80 -54.81
N ASP A 304 12.40 -3.62 -53.75
CA ASP A 304 12.82 -4.77 -52.91
C ASP A 304 11.96 -4.99 -51.64
N ASP A 305 11.18 -4.00 -51.21
CA ASP A 305 10.37 -4.08 -49.98
C ASP A 305 9.03 -4.81 -50.19
N GLU A 306 8.46 -4.80 -51.40
CA GLU A 306 7.20 -5.48 -51.70
C GLU A 306 7.33 -7.02 -51.70
N ALA A 307 8.48 -7.55 -52.13
CA ALA A 307 8.75 -8.99 -52.14
C ALA A 307 8.88 -9.59 -50.72
N ARG A 308 9.26 -8.77 -49.73
CA ARG A 308 9.47 -9.21 -48.34
C ARG A 308 8.17 -9.48 -47.58
N PHE A 309 7.08 -8.82 -47.95
CA PHE A 309 5.81 -8.87 -47.24
C PHE A 309 4.64 -9.44 -48.08
N GLY A 310 4.87 -9.77 -49.35
CA GLY A 310 3.91 -10.48 -50.19
C GLY A 310 3.50 -11.83 -49.56
N GLY A 311 2.20 -12.04 -49.39
CA GLY A 311 1.63 -13.32 -48.94
C GLY A 311 1.35 -13.47 -47.44
N ARG A 312 1.56 -12.44 -46.62
CA ARG A 312 1.11 -12.46 -45.21
C ARG A 312 -0.36 -12.06 -45.12
N THR A 313 -1.23 -13.02 -44.82
CA THR A 313 -2.63 -12.75 -44.46
C THR A 313 -2.68 -11.92 -43.18
N TYR A 314 -3.54 -10.90 -43.16
CA TYR A 314 -3.77 -10.00 -42.03
C TYR A 314 -3.91 -10.80 -40.71
N PHE A 315 -2.92 -10.68 -39.83
CA PHE A 315 -2.97 -11.30 -38.51
C PHE A 315 -3.82 -10.41 -37.59
N THR A 316 -5.08 -10.77 -37.37
CA THR A 316 -5.96 -10.17 -36.37
C THR A 316 -6.01 -11.10 -35.15
N PRO A 317 -5.34 -10.78 -34.02
CA PRO A 317 -5.15 -11.73 -32.93
C PRO A 317 -6.34 -11.95 -32.01
N PHE A 318 -7.48 -11.27 -32.19
CA PHE A 318 -8.66 -11.47 -31.35
C PHE A 318 -9.92 -11.33 -32.20
N GLN A 319 -10.67 -12.44 -32.30
CA GLN A 319 -12.02 -12.49 -32.84
C GLN A 319 -12.96 -13.03 -31.76
#